data_AF-A0A355UXP6-F1
#
_entry.id   AF-A0A355UXP6-F1
#
_cell.length_a   1.000
_cell.length_b   1.000
_cell.length_c   1.000
_cell.angle_alpha   90.00
_cell.angle_beta   90.00
_cell.angle_gamma   90.00
#
_symmetry.space_group_name_H-M   'P 1'
#
loop_
_entity.id
_entity.type
_entity.pdbx_description
1 polymer ?
#
loop_
_entity_poly.entity_id
_entity_poly.type
_entity_poly.pdbx_seq_one_letter_code
_entity_poly.pdbx_strand_id
1 'polypeptide(L)'
;MHFVGATIGRPLQFTGILSGEHSSLLQIQKRGIQVKENKETISLKIGERIRRFRTEQKLSQEELAFLAEIHPAYIGKVERGEKCPTVETLRKIANGLKIPLRKLIDIDSTTDAEESDSFYRIKNAMKELSPEQMIAVAEIVEKITSMMNNSK
;
A
#
# COMPACT_ATOMS: atom_id res chain seq x y z
N MET A 1 53.26 -31.94 -25.94
CA MET A 1 52.90 -30.54 -25.63
C MET A 1 52.75 -30.38 -24.12
N HIS A 2 52.87 -29.15 -23.61
CA HIS A 2 52.82 -28.65 -22.22
C HIS A 2 52.20 -29.56 -21.13
N PHE A 3 52.86 -29.80 -19.98
CA PHE A 3 53.01 -28.91 -18.80
C PHE A 3 51.67 -28.50 -18.16
N VAL A 4 51.45 -28.47 -16.84
CA VAL A 4 52.29 -28.72 -15.64
C VAL A 4 51.69 -29.95 -14.88
N GLY A 5 51.89 -30.30 -13.59
CA GLY A 5 52.65 -29.79 -12.44
C GLY A 5 52.10 -30.38 -11.11
N ALA A 6 52.84 -30.30 -9.99
CA ALA A 6 52.33 -30.76 -8.68
C ALA A 6 52.96 -30.03 -7.47
N THR A 7 52.16 -29.75 -6.43
CA THR A 7 52.62 -29.34 -5.09
C THR A 7 51.69 -29.94 -4.02
N ILE A 8 52.28 -30.52 -2.96
CA ILE A 8 51.57 -30.95 -1.75
C ILE A 8 52.07 -30.09 -0.59
N GLY A 9 51.17 -29.53 0.22
CA GLY A 9 51.52 -28.69 1.37
C GLY A 9 50.76 -29.09 2.64
N ARG A 10 51.48 -29.29 3.74
CA ARG A 10 50.94 -29.42 5.11
C ARG A 10 51.40 -28.24 5.98
N PRO A 11 50.75 -27.98 7.12
CA PRO A 11 50.69 -26.62 7.70
C PRO A 11 51.93 -26.22 8.50
N LEU A 12 52.14 -24.90 8.59
CA LEU A 12 53.00 -24.29 9.60
C LEU A 12 52.18 -23.99 10.86
N GLN A 13 52.66 -24.44 12.01
CA GLN A 13 52.26 -23.89 13.31
C GLN A 13 53.22 -22.75 13.67
N PHE A 14 52.71 -21.66 14.25
CA PHE A 14 53.55 -20.75 15.02
C PHE A 14 52.77 -20.13 16.19
N THR A 15 53.48 -19.86 17.28
CA THR A 15 52.93 -19.53 18.60
C THR A 15 53.54 -18.23 19.12
N GLY A 16 52.75 -17.29 19.64
CA GLY A 16 53.28 -16.07 20.24
C GLY A 16 52.21 -15.11 20.76
N ILE A 17 52.49 -14.48 21.91
CA ILE A 17 51.68 -13.51 22.68
C ILE A 17 52.64 -12.80 23.67
N LEU A 18 52.36 -11.64 24.27
CA LEU A 18 51.16 -10.77 24.21
C LEU A 18 51.37 -9.66 23.13
N SER A 19 50.93 -8.39 23.17
CA SER A 19 50.20 -7.53 24.13
C SER A 19 49.58 -6.31 23.41
N GLY A 20 48.66 -5.59 24.08
CA GLY A 20 48.16 -4.28 23.64
C GLY A 20 46.72 -4.27 23.09
N GLU A 21 45.98 -3.21 23.43
CA GLU A 21 44.55 -3.08 23.17
C GLU A 21 44.23 -2.65 21.73
N HIS A 22 43.51 -3.47 20.95
CA HIS A 22 42.30 -3.06 20.19
C HIS A 22 41.75 -4.21 19.30
N SER A 23 40.77 -4.98 19.80
CA SER A 23 39.77 -5.70 18.97
C SER A 23 38.61 -6.29 19.79
N SER A 24 38.05 -5.52 20.72
CA SER A 24 36.76 -5.82 21.37
C SER A 24 35.58 -5.53 20.42
N LEU A 25 35.66 -6.00 19.17
CA LEU A 25 34.72 -5.69 18.11
C LEU A 25 34.24 -6.98 17.41
N LEU A 26 32.92 -7.05 17.22
CA LEU A 26 32.19 -8.07 16.45
C LEU A 26 31.97 -9.46 17.05
N GLN A 27 32.15 -9.62 18.38
CA GLN A 27 31.16 -10.40 19.15
C GLN A 27 29.85 -9.58 19.31
N ILE A 28 29.08 -9.40 18.23
CA ILE A 28 27.75 -8.78 18.33
C ILE A 28 26.69 -9.85 18.57
N GLN A 29 26.50 -10.18 19.85
CA GLN A 29 25.33 -10.94 20.32
C GLN A 29 24.21 -9.96 20.73
N LYS A 30 23.60 -9.29 19.74
CA LYS A 30 22.34 -8.53 19.87
C LYS A 30 21.30 -9.25 19.00
N ARG A 31 20.28 -9.96 19.51
CA ARG A 31 19.41 -9.71 20.69
C ARG A 31 18.76 -8.32 20.59
N GLY A 32 17.52 -8.28 20.10
CA GLY A 32 16.67 -7.07 20.16
C GLY A 32 16.43 -6.30 18.86
N ILE A 33 16.06 -6.95 17.75
CA ILE A 33 15.29 -6.30 16.67
C ILE A 33 14.02 -7.12 16.39
N GLN A 34 13.12 -7.17 17.37
CA GLN A 34 11.71 -7.53 17.15
C GLN A 34 10.96 -6.28 16.67
N VAL A 35 11.33 -5.76 15.50
CA VAL A 35 10.60 -4.66 14.86
C VAL A 35 9.34 -5.26 14.22
N LYS A 36 8.32 -5.46 15.06
CA LYS A 36 6.93 -5.43 14.64
C LYS A 36 6.51 -3.98 14.39
N GLU A 37 7.14 -3.33 13.40
CA GLU A 37 6.47 -2.21 12.74
C GLU A 37 5.29 -2.78 11.98
N ASN A 38 4.14 -2.85 12.64
CA ASN A 38 2.86 -3.21 12.02
C ASN A 38 2.33 -2.01 11.22
N LYS A 39 3.18 -1.48 10.33
CA LYS A 39 2.91 -0.33 9.48
C LYS A 39 2.05 -0.81 8.32
N GLU A 40 0.75 -0.58 8.47
CA GLU A 40 -0.28 -0.84 7.48
C GLU A 40 0.17 -0.39 6.09
N THR A 41 0.35 -1.34 5.16
CA THR A 41 0.93 -1.04 3.85
C THR A 41 -0.15 -0.58 2.87
N ILE A 42 0.25 0.20 1.86
CA ILE A 42 -0.62 0.57 0.74
C ILE A 42 -1.24 -0.68 0.08
N SER A 43 -0.45 -1.76 -0.07
CA SER A 43 -0.95 -3.04 -0.60
C SER A 43 -1.98 -3.71 0.30
N LEU A 44 -1.85 -3.61 1.62
CA LEU A 44 -2.84 -4.13 2.58
C LEU A 44 -4.14 -3.31 2.52
N LYS A 45 -4.07 -1.97 2.61
CA LYS A 45 -5.25 -1.09 2.48
C LYS A 45 -6.02 -1.36 1.17
N ILE A 46 -5.32 -1.47 0.04
CA ILE A 46 -5.94 -1.80 -1.26
C ILE A 46 -6.56 -3.21 -1.22
N GLY A 47 -5.86 -4.19 -0.65
CA GLY A 47 -6.35 -5.56 -0.47
C GLY A 47 -7.64 -5.64 0.35
N GLU A 48 -7.73 -4.89 1.45
CA GLU A 48 -8.92 -4.80 2.29
C GLU A 48 -10.10 -4.13 1.59
N ARG A 49 -9.86 -3.06 0.80
CA ARG A 49 -10.89 -2.43 -0.03
C ARG A 49 -11.42 -3.39 -1.11
N ILE A 50 -10.53 -4.13 -1.79
CA ILE A 50 -10.93 -5.19 -2.75
C ILE A 50 -11.81 -6.24 -2.06
N ARG A 51 -11.34 -6.75 -0.92
CA ARG A 51 -12.09 -7.73 -0.10
C ARG A 51 -13.46 -7.21 0.29
N ARG A 52 -13.55 -5.95 0.71
CA ARG A 52 -14.80 -5.32 1.16
C ARG A 52 -15.83 -5.25 0.03
N PHE A 53 -15.51 -4.63 -1.10
CA PHE A 53 -16.41 -4.54 -2.27
C PHE A 53 -16.80 -5.92 -2.80
N ARG A 54 -15.90 -6.91 -2.73
CA ARG A 54 -16.21 -8.31 -3.04
C ARG A 54 -17.27 -8.89 -2.10
N THR A 55 -17.10 -8.70 -0.78
CA THR A 55 -18.04 -9.23 0.23
C THR A 55 -19.38 -8.50 0.25
N GLU A 56 -19.42 -7.20 -0.05
CA GLU A 56 -20.67 -6.43 -0.25
C GLU A 56 -21.50 -7.03 -1.40
N GLN A 57 -20.84 -7.44 -2.48
CA GLN A 57 -21.44 -8.16 -3.62
C GLN A 57 -21.62 -9.67 -3.38
N LYS A 58 -21.30 -10.17 -2.18
CA LYS A 58 -21.40 -11.59 -1.76
C LYS A 58 -20.57 -12.59 -2.58
N LEU A 59 -19.57 -12.12 -3.33
CA LEU A 59 -18.72 -12.95 -4.18
C LEU A 59 -17.64 -13.71 -3.37
N SER A 60 -17.33 -14.94 -3.76
CA SER A 60 -16.12 -15.66 -3.33
C SER A 60 -14.84 -15.12 -3.99
N GLN A 61 -13.66 -15.50 -3.49
CA GLN A 61 -12.38 -15.11 -4.09
C GLN A 61 -12.23 -15.72 -5.49
N GLU A 62 -12.79 -16.90 -5.69
CA GLU A 62 -12.86 -17.66 -6.93
C GLU A 62 -13.76 -16.98 -7.97
N GLU A 63 -14.96 -16.53 -7.59
CA GLU A 63 -15.87 -15.79 -8.46
C GLU A 63 -15.29 -14.43 -8.87
N LEU A 64 -14.69 -13.68 -7.94
CA LEU A 64 -14.00 -12.43 -8.30
C LEU A 64 -12.82 -12.70 -9.25
N ALA A 65 -12.04 -13.74 -8.99
CA ALA A 65 -10.89 -14.07 -9.84
C ALA A 65 -11.31 -14.47 -11.25
N PHE A 66 -12.42 -15.20 -11.40
CA PHE A 66 -13.04 -15.49 -12.70
C PHE A 66 -13.52 -14.19 -13.39
N LEU A 67 -14.30 -13.35 -12.70
CA LEU A 67 -14.81 -12.07 -13.22
C LEU A 67 -13.72 -11.06 -13.57
N ALA A 68 -12.54 -11.18 -12.97
CA ALA A 68 -11.37 -10.34 -13.21
C ALA A 68 -10.27 -11.03 -14.05
N GLU A 69 -10.54 -12.19 -14.66
CA GLU A 69 -9.60 -12.93 -15.53
C GLU A 69 -8.20 -13.14 -14.91
N ILE A 70 -8.15 -13.57 -13.64
CA ILE A 70 -6.93 -13.78 -12.86
C ILE A 70 -7.02 -15.08 -12.04
N HIS A 71 -5.88 -15.55 -11.54
CA HIS A 71 -5.82 -16.80 -10.78
C HIS A 71 -6.41 -16.62 -9.35
N PRO A 72 -7.31 -17.49 -8.84
CA PRO A 72 -7.93 -17.34 -7.52
C PRO A 72 -6.93 -17.17 -6.37
N ALA A 73 -5.88 -18.01 -6.32
CA ALA A 73 -4.81 -17.89 -5.34
C ALA A 73 -3.97 -16.60 -5.43
N TYR A 74 -4.18 -15.74 -6.44
CA TYR A 74 -3.61 -14.39 -6.50
C TYR A 74 -4.53 -13.35 -5.84
N ILE A 75 -5.85 -13.42 -6.04
CA ILE A 75 -6.83 -12.59 -5.29
C ILE A 75 -6.60 -12.73 -3.79
N GLY A 76 -6.53 -13.97 -3.26
CA GLY A 76 -6.32 -14.18 -1.83
C GLY A 76 -5.00 -13.61 -1.30
N LYS A 77 -3.95 -13.51 -2.13
CA LYS A 77 -2.66 -12.90 -1.77
C LYS A 77 -2.72 -11.38 -1.79
N VAL A 78 -3.45 -10.79 -2.74
CA VAL A 78 -3.69 -9.34 -2.80
C VAL A 78 -4.55 -8.89 -1.62
N GLU A 79 -5.64 -9.60 -1.30
CA GLU A 79 -6.55 -9.27 -0.18
C GLU A 79 -5.90 -9.33 1.21
N ARG A 80 -4.75 -10.01 1.34
CA ARG A 80 -3.95 -10.07 2.58
C ARG A 80 -2.69 -9.19 2.53
N GLY A 81 -2.51 -8.38 1.48
CA GLY A 81 -1.31 -7.55 1.28
C GLY A 81 -0.03 -8.32 0.93
N GLU A 82 -0.08 -9.65 0.78
CA GLU A 82 1.07 -10.52 0.46
C GLU A 82 1.61 -10.30 -0.96
N LYS A 83 0.82 -9.65 -1.83
CA LYS A 83 1.24 -9.18 -3.16
C LYS A 83 0.73 -7.77 -3.42
N CYS A 84 1.64 -6.93 -3.91
CA CYS A 84 1.27 -5.66 -4.54
C CYS A 84 0.79 -5.95 -5.98
N PRO A 85 -0.47 -5.66 -6.32
CA PRO A 85 -0.98 -5.79 -7.69
C PRO A 85 -0.49 -4.65 -8.58
N THR A 86 -0.36 -4.90 -9.89
CA THR A 86 -0.11 -3.82 -10.85
C THR A 86 -1.37 -2.97 -11.05
N VAL A 87 -1.22 -1.75 -11.58
CA VAL A 87 -2.38 -0.89 -11.94
C VAL A 87 -3.30 -1.59 -12.95
N GLU A 88 -2.77 -2.41 -13.84
CA GLU A 88 -3.57 -3.21 -14.78
C GLU A 88 -4.31 -4.36 -14.08
N THR A 89 -3.68 -5.03 -13.13
CA THR A 89 -4.37 -6.02 -12.29
C THR A 89 -5.48 -5.37 -11.45
N LEU A 90 -5.25 -4.16 -10.93
CA LEU A 90 -6.29 -3.38 -10.23
C LEU A 90 -7.41 -2.94 -11.18
N ARG A 91 -7.10 -2.63 -12.45
CA ARG A 91 -8.12 -2.35 -13.48
C ARG A 91 -9.00 -3.57 -13.70
N LYS A 92 -8.41 -4.76 -13.89
CA LYS A 92 -9.16 -6.02 -14.03
C LYS A 92 -10.04 -6.32 -12.81
N ILE A 93 -9.51 -6.15 -11.60
CA ILE A 93 -10.27 -6.36 -10.36
C ILE A 93 -11.43 -5.35 -10.24
N ALA A 94 -11.19 -4.06 -10.55
CA ALA A 94 -12.23 -3.04 -10.55
C ALA A 94 -13.35 -3.33 -11.58
N ASN A 95 -12.98 -3.81 -12.77
CA ASN A 95 -13.93 -4.24 -13.80
C ASN A 95 -14.76 -5.45 -13.35
N GLY A 96 -14.13 -6.47 -12.75
CA GLY A 96 -14.84 -7.64 -12.22
C GLY A 96 -15.80 -7.30 -11.07
N LEU A 97 -15.43 -6.34 -10.22
CA LEU A 97 -16.27 -5.73 -9.20
C LEU A 97 -17.26 -4.68 -9.74
N LYS A 98 -17.23 -4.36 -11.03
CA LYS A 98 -18.08 -3.34 -11.70
C LYS A 98 -18.03 -1.94 -11.06
N ILE A 99 -16.88 -1.56 -10.48
CA ILE A 99 -16.65 -0.25 -9.84
C ILE A 99 -15.57 0.56 -10.57
N PRO A 100 -15.58 1.90 -10.51
CA PRO A 100 -14.50 2.70 -11.04
C PRO A 100 -13.23 2.50 -10.19
N LEU A 101 -12.09 2.27 -10.86
CA LEU A 101 -10.77 2.00 -10.24
C LEU A 101 -10.43 2.89 -9.04
N ARG A 102 -10.84 4.17 -9.06
CA ARG A 102 -10.66 5.09 -7.92
C ARG A 102 -11.13 4.51 -6.59
N LYS A 103 -12.29 3.82 -6.52
CA LYS A 103 -12.82 3.28 -5.24
C LYS A 103 -11.87 2.23 -4.62
N LEU A 104 -10.98 1.58 -5.39
CA LEU A 104 -9.95 0.67 -4.87
C LEU A 104 -8.67 1.38 -4.37
N ILE A 105 -8.22 2.43 -5.06
CA ILE A 105 -6.95 3.12 -4.78
C ILE A 105 -7.08 4.34 -3.86
N ASP A 106 -8.29 4.83 -3.66
CA ASP A 106 -8.65 5.91 -2.75
C ASP A 106 -8.64 5.37 -1.30
N ILE A 107 -7.43 5.27 -0.74
CA ILE A 107 -7.11 4.62 0.55
C ILE A 107 -7.02 5.58 1.74
N ASP A 108 -7.11 6.88 1.48
CA ASP A 108 -6.95 7.93 2.48
C ASP A 108 -8.26 8.71 2.71
N SER A 109 -9.26 8.60 1.82
CA SER A 109 -10.61 9.07 2.11
C SER A 109 -11.43 7.98 2.83
N THR A 110 -12.05 8.38 3.93
CA THR A 110 -12.96 7.56 4.75
C THR A 110 -14.37 7.51 4.15
N THR A 111 -14.52 7.59 2.82
CA THR A 111 -15.81 7.77 2.12
C THR A 111 -16.62 6.48 1.98
N ASP A 112 -16.88 5.86 3.12
CA ASP A 112 -17.77 4.71 3.28
C ASP A 112 -18.91 4.99 4.29
N ALA A 113 -18.97 6.20 4.85
CA ALA A 113 -20.05 6.69 5.72
C ALA A 113 -20.90 7.83 5.10
N GLU A 114 -20.50 8.39 3.95
CA GLU A 114 -20.85 9.77 3.56
C GLU A 114 -21.60 9.95 2.22
N GLU A 115 -22.29 8.91 1.72
CA GLU A 115 -23.29 9.13 0.64
C GLU A 115 -24.62 9.72 1.17
N SER A 116 -24.68 10.08 2.47
CA SER A 116 -25.71 10.91 3.11
C SER A 116 -25.21 12.32 3.50
N ASP A 117 -23.98 12.70 3.16
CA ASP A 117 -23.33 13.89 3.71
C ASP A 117 -23.75 15.24 3.05
N SER A 118 -23.50 16.33 3.75
CA SER A 118 -23.58 17.71 3.27
C SER A 118 -22.79 17.95 1.98
N PHE A 119 -21.61 17.37 1.83
CA PHE A 119 -20.82 17.42 0.60
C PHE A 119 -21.53 16.75 -0.58
N TYR A 120 -22.25 15.64 -0.37
CA TYR A 120 -23.08 15.02 -1.41
C TYR A 120 -24.22 15.94 -1.84
N ARG A 121 -24.88 16.62 -0.88
CA ARG A 121 -25.94 17.61 -1.16
C ARG A 121 -25.40 18.80 -1.97
N ILE A 122 -24.27 19.36 -1.57
CA ILE A 122 -23.58 20.47 -2.25
C ILE A 122 -23.18 20.05 -3.67
N LYS A 123 -22.52 18.89 -3.81
CA LYS A 123 -22.07 18.34 -5.10
C LYS A 123 -23.22 18.05 -6.08
N ASN A 124 -24.38 17.60 -5.60
CA ASN A 124 -25.55 17.43 -6.45
C ASN A 124 -26.19 18.78 -6.84
N ALA A 125 -26.25 19.75 -5.94
CA ALA A 125 -26.71 21.10 -6.26
C ALA A 125 -25.81 21.81 -7.29
N MET A 126 -24.51 21.50 -7.30
CA MET A 126 -23.53 22.03 -8.26
C MET A 126 -23.61 21.45 -9.67
N LYS A 127 -24.24 20.27 -9.89
CA LYS A 127 -24.15 19.55 -11.17
C LYS A 127 -24.63 20.33 -12.39
N GLU A 128 -25.72 21.07 -12.24
CA GLU A 128 -26.45 21.72 -13.34
C GLU A 128 -26.19 23.25 -13.37
N LEU A 129 -25.15 23.73 -12.67
CA LEU A 129 -24.79 25.15 -12.60
C LEU A 129 -23.90 25.55 -13.78
N SER A 130 -24.07 26.78 -14.27
CA SER A 130 -23.16 27.40 -15.25
C SER A 130 -21.79 27.72 -14.63
N PRO A 131 -20.74 27.94 -15.44
CA PRO A 131 -19.42 28.35 -14.93
C PRO A 131 -19.46 29.61 -14.06
N GLU A 132 -20.30 30.58 -14.42
CA GLU A 132 -20.48 31.84 -13.71
C GLU A 132 -21.18 31.63 -12.37
N GLN A 133 -22.18 30.74 -12.33
CA GLN A 133 -22.84 30.33 -11.09
C GLN A 133 -21.88 29.55 -10.17
N MET A 134 -20.99 28.74 -10.74
CA MET A 134 -19.98 28.01 -9.97
C MET A 134 -18.98 28.95 -9.30
N ILE A 135 -18.56 30.03 -9.98
CA ILE A 135 -17.69 31.08 -9.42
C ILE A 135 -18.39 31.76 -8.23
N ALA A 136 -19.65 32.18 -8.38
CA ALA A 136 -20.40 32.79 -7.28
C ALA A 136 -20.57 31.87 -6.06
N VAL A 137 -20.71 30.55 -6.27
CA VAL A 137 -20.74 29.56 -5.17
C VAL A 137 -19.37 29.41 -4.51
N ALA A 138 -18.26 29.44 -5.29
CA ALA A 138 -16.91 29.41 -4.73
C ALA A 138 -16.62 30.65 -3.85
N GLU A 139 -16.95 31.85 -4.32
CA GLU A 139 -16.83 33.11 -3.54
C GLU A 139 -17.56 33.04 -2.20
N ILE A 140 -18.77 32.45 -2.16
CA ILE A 140 -19.55 32.27 -0.94
C ILE A 140 -18.84 31.30 0.03
N VAL A 141 -18.31 30.17 -0.47
CA VAL A 141 -17.61 29.17 0.35
C VAL A 141 -16.29 29.72 0.89
N GLU A 142 -15.52 30.45 0.08
CA GLU A 142 -14.29 31.12 0.51
C GLU A 142 -14.58 32.18 1.58
N LYS A 143 -15.62 32.99 1.38
CA LYS A 143 -16.05 34.01 2.35
C LYS A 143 -16.44 33.38 3.69
N ILE A 144 -17.25 32.32 3.70
CA ILE A 144 -17.62 31.57 4.92
C ILE A 144 -16.36 31.02 5.61
N THR A 145 -15.45 30.43 4.83
CA THR A 145 -14.19 29.86 5.35
C THR A 145 -13.30 30.94 5.99
N SER A 146 -13.23 32.14 5.39
CA SER A 146 -12.48 33.27 5.95
C SER A 146 -13.07 33.76 7.28
N MET A 147 -14.40 33.81 7.40
CA MET A 147 -15.09 34.19 8.64
C MET A 147 -14.84 33.18 9.77
N MET A 148 -14.80 31.88 9.45
CA MET A 148 -14.47 30.83 10.42
C MET A 148 -13.01 30.86 10.88
N ASN A 149 -12.07 31.16 9.99
CA ASN A 149 -10.64 31.22 10.32
C ASN A 149 -10.26 32.48 11.11
N ASN A 150 -10.92 33.61 10.86
CA ASN A 150 -10.72 34.87 11.59
C ASN A 150 -11.41 34.90 12.98
N SER A 151 -11.96 33.77 13.44
CA SER A 151 -12.68 33.60 14.70
C SER A 151 -11.91 32.71 15.71
N LYS A 152 -10.56 32.76 15.67
CA LYS A 152 -9.63 32.00 16.53
C LYS A 152 -8.46 32.87 16.98
#